data_AF-A0A285K351-F1
#
_entry.id   AF-A0A285K351-F1
#
_cell.length_a   1.000
_cell.length_b   1.000
_cell.length_c   1.000
_cell.angle_alpha   90.00
_cell.angle_beta   90.00
_cell.angle_gamma   90.00
#
_symmetry.space_group_name_H-M   'P 1'
#
loop_
_entity.id
_entity.type
_entity.pdbx_description
1 polymer ?
#
loop_
_entity_poly.entity_id
_entity_poly.type
_entity_poly.pdbx_seq_one_letter_code
_entity_poly.pdbx_strand_id
1 'polypeptide(L)'
;MRADAEREYVEYARAGVPRLQRLAYTLCGDAHRASDLVQNTLVKLYTRWHRIRTVEHLDAYVRKMLLRQFLIEQRNPCARIRLSREVSNGG
;
A
#
# COMPACT_ATOMS: atom_id res chain seq x y z
N MET A 1 -14.84 14.48 -13.34
CA MET A 1 -14.16 14.94 -12.11
C MET A 1 -13.76 13.85 -11.10
N ARG A 2 -14.57 12.82 -10.77
CA ARG A 2 -14.06 11.66 -9.99
C ARG A 2 -13.24 10.68 -10.85
N ALA A 3 -13.71 10.42 -12.07
CA ALA A 3 -13.04 9.58 -13.07
C ALA A 3 -11.65 10.11 -13.47
N ASP A 4 -11.43 11.42 -13.42
CA ASP A 4 -10.14 12.03 -13.78
C ASP A 4 -9.12 11.83 -12.67
N ALA A 5 -9.53 12.02 -11.40
CA ALA A 5 -8.69 11.68 -10.26
C ALA A 5 -8.35 10.18 -10.21
N GLU A 6 -9.31 9.31 -10.57
CA GLU A 6 -9.07 7.87 -10.67
C GLU A 6 -8.06 7.53 -11.78
N ARG A 7 -8.18 8.16 -12.97
CA ARG A 7 -7.19 8.02 -14.03
C ARG A 7 -5.80 8.52 -13.61
N GLU A 8 -5.71 9.70 -13.01
CA GLU A 8 -4.46 10.24 -12.46
C GLU A 8 -3.81 9.26 -11.46
N TYR A 9 -4.62 8.66 -10.58
CA TYR A 9 -4.14 7.65 -9.64
C TYR A 9 -3.60 6.41 -10.35
N VAL A 10 -4.32 5.88 -11.33
CA VAL A 10 -3.92 4.68 -12.06
C VAL A 10 -2.61 4.91 -12.80
N GLU A 11 -2.46 6.04 -13.48
CA GLU A 11 -1.23 6.41 -14.19
C GLU A 11 -0.05 6.55 -13.22
N TYR A 12 -0.26 7.27 -12.12
CA TYR A 12 0.76 7.42 -11.09
C TYR A 12 1.16 6.07 -10.46
N ALA A 13 0.18 5.23 -10.11
CA ALA A 13 0.42 3.93 -9.51
C ALA A 13 1.17 3.00 -10.47
N ARG A 14 0.75 2.94 -11.74
CA ARG A 14 1.44 2.12 -12.77
C ARG A 14 2.90 2.51 -12.93
N ALA A 15 3.20 3.82 -12.97
CA ALA A 15 4.57 4.30 -13.05
C ALA A 15 5.37 4.09 -11.75
N GLY A 16 4.72 4.16 -10.58
CA GLY A 16 5.34 4.06 -9.27
C GLY A 16 5.59 2.65 -8.75
N VAL A 17 4.76 1.67 -9.15
CA VAL A 17 4.78 0.28 -8.64
C VAL A 17 6.18 -0.36 -8.73
N PRO A 18 6.91 -0.33 -9.86
CA PRO A 18 8.22 -0.98 -9.94
C PRO A 18 9.25 -0.40 -8.97
N ARG A 19 9.18 0.92 -8.70
CA ARG A 19 10.09 1.60 -7.74
C ARG A 19 9.75 1.22 -6.30
N LEU A 20 8.46 1.16 -5.97
CA LEU A 20 8.00 0.77 -4.64
C LEU A 20 8.26 -0.71 -4.35
N GLN A 21 8.11 -1.58 -5.36
CA GLN A 21 8.43 -3.00 -5.23
C GLN A 21 9.91 -3.25 -4.95
N ARG A 22 10.81 -2.59 -5.67
CA ARG A 22 12.26 -2.68 -5.38
C ARG A 22 12.58 -2.24 -3.95
N LEU A 23 12.02 -1.11 -3.52
CA LEU A 23 12.19 -0.61 -2.15
C LEU A 23 11.64 -1.58 -1.11
N ALA A 24 10.42 -2.09 -1.30
CA ALA A 24 9.80 -3.05 -0.41
C ALA A 24 10.58 -4.37 -0.34
N TYR A 25 11.12 -4.84 -1.47
CA TYR A 25 11.96 -6.03 -1.51
C TYR A 25 13.25 -5.84 -0.71
N THR A 26 13.91 -4.68 -0.83
CA THR A 26 15.09 -4.35 -0.01
C THR A 26 14.77 -4.33 1.48
N LEU A 27 13.57 -3.91 1.87
CA LEU A 27 13.14 -3.85 3.28
C LEU A 27 12.74 -5.23 3.84
N CYS A 28 12.02 -6.03 3.05
CA CYS A 28 11.42 -7.28 3.51
C CYS A 28 12.31 -8.51 3.28
N GLY A 29 13.21 -8.48 2.28
CA GLY A 29 13.99 -9.64 1.84
C GLY A 29 13.17 -10.77 1.19
N ASP A 30 11.85 -10.58 1.06
CA ASP A 30 10.88 -11.57 0.57
C ASP A 30 9.97 -10.93 -0.48
N ALA A 31 9.78 -11.61 -1.62
CA ALA A 31 9.03 -11.08 -2.75
C ALA A 31 7.51 -10.99 -2.48
N HIS A 32 6.94 -11.95 -1.75
CA HIS A 32 5.53 -11.95 -1.41
C HIS A 32 5.20 -10.83 -0.41
N ARG A 33 5.99 -10.72 0.67
CA ARG A 33 5.85 -9.63 1.65
C ARG A 33 6.05 -8.26 1.01
N ALA A 34 6.98 -8.14 0.08
CA ALA A 34 7.19 -6.90 -0.65
C ALA A 34 5.96 -6.52 -1.50
N SER A 35 5.37 -7.48 -2.21
CA SER A 35 4.15 -7.27 -2.99
C SER A 35 2.98 -6.83 -2.10
N ASP A 36 2.77 -7.52 -0.98
CA ASP A 36 1.70 -7.20 -0.03
C ASP A 36 1.86 -5.81 0.57
N LEU A 37 3.08 -5.44 0.95
CA LEU A 37 3.40 -4.12 1.48
C LEU A 37 3.10 -3.01 0.46
N VAL A 38 3.47 -3.21 -0.81
CA VAL A 38 3.17 -2.27 -1.90
C VAL A 38 1.68 -2.17 -2.13
N GLN A 39 0.97 -3.30 -2.19
CA GLN A 39 -0.48 -3.32 -2.39
C GLN A 39 -1.21 -2.55 -1.29
N ASN A 40 -0.90 -2.83 -0.02
CA ASN A 40 -1.50 -2.14 1.11
C ASN A 40 -1.17 -0.62 1.10
N THR A 41 0.05 -0.26 0.69
CA THR A 41 0.43 1.14 0.49
C THR A 41 -0.43 1.79 -0.60
N LEU A 42 -0.61 1.16 -1.76
CA LEU A 42 -1.41 1.71 -2.86
C LEU A 42 -2.89 1.84 -2.50
N VAL A 43 -3.47 0.86 -1.80
CA VAL A 43 -4.85 0.94 -1.28
C VAL A 43 -5.02 2.16 -0.37
N LYS A 44 -4.10 2.38 0.57
CA LYS A 44 -4.12 3.56 1.43
C LYS A 44 -3.90 4.85 0.64
N LEU A 45 -3.08 4.80 -0.41
CA LEU A 45 -2.81 5.94 -1.27
C LEU A 45 -4.07 6.38 -1.99
N TYR A 46 -4.81 5.43 -2.56
CA TYR A 46 -6.06 5.68 -3.26
C TYR A 46 -7.06 6.44 -2.38
N THR A 47 -7.25 6.00 -1.12
CA THR A 47 -8.18 6.68 -0.19
C THR A 47 -7.81 8.14 0.12
N ARG A 48 -6.53 8.50 -0.05
CA ARG A 48 -6.01 9.85 0.24
C ARG A 48 -5.75 10.66 -1.03
N TRP A 49 -5.87 10.05 -2.19
CA TRP A 49 -5.42 10.57 -3.48
C TRP A 49 -5.94 11.98 -3.77
N HIS A 50 -7.24 12.19 -3.56
CA HIS A 50 -7.88 13.50 -3.77
C HIS A 50 -7.21 14.66 -3.02
N ARG A 51 -6.62 14.41 -1.84
CA ARG A 51 -5.97 15.43 -1.02
C ARG A 51 -4.50 15.61 -1.31
N ILE A 52 -3.82 14.56 -1.78
CA ILE A 52 -2.35 14.54 -1.88
C ILE A 52 -1.83 14.68 -3.31
N ARG A 53 -2.68 14.50 -4.33
CA ARG A 53 -2.29 14.58 -5.75
C ARG A 53 -1.68 15.93 -6.15
N THR A 54 -1.97 17.00 -5.40
CA THR A 54 -1.46 18.36 -5.62
C THR A 54 -0.22 18.69 -4.79
N VAL A 55 0.31 17.73 -4.02
CA VAL A 55 1.50 17.93 -3.19
C VAL A 55 2.75 17.90 -4.08
N GLU A 56 3.61 18.89 -3.91
CA GLU A 56 4.84 19.07 -4.70
C GLU A 56 5.78 17.84 -4.69
N HIS A 57 5.81 17.10 -3.58
CA HIS A 57 6.68 15.94 -3.41
C HIS A 57 5.91 14.64 -3.13
N LEU A 58 4.93 14.33 -3.99
CA LEU A 58 4.10 13.14 -3.90
C LEU A 58 4.92 11.85 -3.75
N ASP A 59 5.99 11.67 -4.53
CA ASP A 59 6.89 10.51 -4.43
C ASP A 59 7.52 10.33 -3.05
N ALA A 60 7.97 11.41 -2.43
CA ALA A 60 8.54 11.37 -1.09
C ALA A 60 7.48 11.00 -0.05
N TYR A 61 6.25 11.49 -0.23
CA TYR A 61 5.11 11.14 0.61
C TYR A 61 4.79 9.64 0.51
N VAL A 62 4.73 9.09 -0.71
CA VAL A 62 4.43 7.67 -0.94
C VAL A 62 5.52 6.77 -0.37
N ARG A 63 6.80 7.10 -0.56
CA ARG A 63 7.92 6.38 0.08
C ARG A 63 7.83 6.40 1.60
N LYS A 64 7.53 7.56 2.20
CA LYS A 64 7.32 7.69 3.65
C LYS A 64 6.13 6.84 4.11
N MET A 65 5.06 6.76 3.32
CA MET A 65 3.89 5.94 3.65
C MET A 65 4.22 4.44 3.62
N LEU A 66 4.98 3.99 2.62
CA LEU A 66 5.47 2.60 2.54
C LEU A 66 6.34 2.24 3.75
N LEU A 67 7.32 3.08 4.08
CA LEU A 67 8.17 2.87 5.26
C LEU A 67 7.37 2.82 6.56
N ARG A 68 6.38 3.70 6.72
CA ARG A 68 5.48 3.66 7.88
C ARG A 68 4.69 2.37 7.95
N GLN A 69 4.19 1.86 6.82
CA GLN A 69 3.49 0.57 6.79
C GLN A 69 4.40 -0.59 7.19
N PHE A 70 5.61 -0.62 6.65
CA PHE A 70 6.61 -1.61 7.03
C PHE A 70 6.91 -1.59 8.55
N LEU A 71 7.15 -0.40 9.11
CA LEU A 71 7.43 -0.26 10.55
C LEU A 71 6.25 -0.70 11.43
N ILE A 72 5.01 -0.47 10.99
CA ILE A 72 3.81 -0.93 11.71
C ILE A 72 3.72 -2.47 11.69
N GLU A 73 4.02 -3.10 10.56
CA GLU A 73 4.06 -4.56 10.43
C GLU A 73 5.14 -5.17 11.33
N GLN A 74 6.34 -4.59 11.31
CA GLN A 74 7.48 -5.06 12.12
C GLN A 74 7.23 -4.91 13.63
N ARG A 75 6.48 -3.89 14.05
CA ARG A 75 6.13 -3.69 15.47
C ARG A 75 5.01 -4.61 15.95
N ASN A 76 4.23 -5.19 15.04
CA ASN A 76 3.07 -6.02 15.36
C ASN A 76 3.10 -7.39 14.65
N PRO A 77 4.12 -8.24 14.87
CA PRO A 77 4.24 -9.52 14.16
C PRO A 77 3.05 -10.48 14.40
N CYS A 78 2.31 -10.32 15.51
CA CYS A 78 1.26 -11.23 15.96
C CYS A 78 -0.16 -10.62 16.11
N ALA A 79 -0.43 -9.38 15.66
CA ALA A 79 -1.83 -8.90 15.60
C ALA A 79 -2.66 -9.61 14.51
N ARG A 80 -2.05 -10.57 13.78
CA ARG A 80 -2.57 -11.30 12.62
C ARG A 80 -3.30 -12.61 12.93
N ILE A 81 -3.41 -13.02 14.21
CA ILE A 81 -4.32 -14.12 14.60
C ILE A 81 -5.46 -13.56 15.45
N ARG A 82 -6.38 -12.85 14.80
CA ARG A 82 -7.78 -12.72 15.23
C ARG A 82 -8.65 -12.34 14.04
N LEU A 83 -8.78 -13.25 13.09
CA LEU A 83 -9.91 -13.31 12.16
C LEU A 83 -10.12 -14.77 11.70
N SER A 84 -10.08 -15.69 12.66
CA SER A 84 -10.93 -16.88 12.58
C SER A 84 -12.27 -16.48 13.18
N ARG A 85 -13.18 -15.97 12.34
CA ARG A 85 -14.61 -16.01 12.65
C ARG A 85 -15.36 -16.37 11.37
N GLU A 86 -15.46 -17.69 11.21
CA GLU A 86 -16.62 -18.41 10.69
C GLU A 86 -17.20 -17.94 9.36
N VAL A 87 -16.70 -18.54 8.27
CA VAL A 87 -17.55 -18.94 7.16
C VAL A 87 -17.56 -20.47 7.16
N SER A 88 -18.48 -21.04 7.94
CA SER A 88 -18.93 -22.43 7.79
C SER A 88 -20.45 -22.34 7.73
N ASN A 89 -21.02 -22.51 6.53
CA ASN A 89 -21.78 -23.70 6.15
C ASN A 89 -23.14 -23.73 6.88
N GLY A 90 -24.26 -23.42 6.22
CA GLY A 90 -24.92 -24.36 5.32
C GLY A 90 -26.03 -25.09 6.09
N GLY A 91 -27.28 -24.73 5.81
CA GLY A 91 -28.50 -25.28 6.39
C GLY A 91 -29.71 -24.46 5.96
#